data_AF-A0A257N3X6-F1
#
_entry.id   AF-A0A257N3X6-F1
#
_cell.length_a   1.000
_cell.length_b   1.000
_cell.length_c   1.000
_cell.angle_alpha   90.00
_cell.angle_beta   90.00
_cell.angle_gamma   90.00
#
_symmetry.space_group_name_H-M   'P 1'
#
loop_
_entity.id
_entity.type
_entity.pdbx_description
1 polymer ?
#
loop_
_entity_poly.entity_id
_entity_poly.type
_entity_poly.pdbx_seq_one_letter_code
_entity_poly.pdbx_strand_id
1 'polypeptide(L)'
;MKNPNDVAKKFFDMSYESLDEVRKRVADHIIGRKHITRNTATEFDKNTTFGQRAADAVAAFGGSWTFIILFAVILIVWISLNSFILVKYSKTFDPYPYILLNLFLSMLAAIQAPIILMSQNRQAEKDRLNAEHDYEVNLKAELEIMMLHEKMDLLREKQWLELMAVQTEQIKLLSGLIEQKKAAD
;
A
#
# COMPACT_ATOMS: atom_id res chain seq x y z
N MET A 1 -4.05 -17.76 -23.72
CA MET A 1 -2.72 -17.65 -23.08
C MET A 1 -2.56 -18.81 -22.12
N LYS A 2 -1.58 -19.68 -22.36
CA LYS A 2 -1.34 -20.85 -21.50
C LYS A 2 0.04 -20.80 -20.82
N ASN A 3 0.88 -19.82 -21.14
CA ASN A 3 2.27 -19.75 -20.70
C ASN A 3 2.67 -18.32 -20.23
N PRO A 4 3.43 -18.15 -19.13
CA PRO A 4 3.91 -16.84 -18.65
C PRO A 4 4.62 -16.01 -19.71
N ASN A 5 5.29 -16.69 -20.65
CA ASN A 5 5.97 -16.03 -21.75
C ASN A 5 5.00 -15.37 -22.76
N ASP A 6 3.78 -15.90 -22.91
CA ASP A 6 2.76 -15.30 -23.78
C ASP A 6 2.26 -13.97 -23.20
N VAL A 7 2.08 -13.91 -21.87
CA VAL A 7 1.64 -12.72 -21.15
C VAL A 7 2.76 -11.68 -21.19
N ALA A 8 3.99 -12.10 -20.95
CA ALA A 8 5.18 -11.26 -21.01
C ALA A 8 5.33 -10.57 -22.36
N LYS A 9 5.32 -11.36 -23.44
CA LYS A 9 5.50 -10.84 -24.79
C LYS A 9 4.34 -9.96 -25.23
N LYS A 10 3.11 -10.29 -24.85
CA LYS A 10 1.92 -9.57 -25.33
C LYS A 10 1.67 -8.26 -24.59
N PHE A 11 1.86 -8.22 -23.27
CA PHE A 11 1.52 -7.02 -22.49
C PHE A 11 2.73 -6.17 -22.11
N PHE A 12 3.93 -6.75 -22.08
CA PHE A 12 5.14 -6.03 -21.74
C PHE A 12 6.11 -5.86 -22.91
N ASP A 13 5.82 -6.44 -24.08
CA ASP A 13 6.70 -6.47 -25.26
C ASP A 13 8.12 -6.99 -24.93
N MET A 14 8.22 -7.88 -23.94
CA MET A 14 9.47 -8.37 -23.37
C MET A 14 9.43 -9.89 -23.19
N SER A 15 10.62 -10.52 -23.15
CA SER A 15 10.73 -11.94 -22.77
C SER A 15 10.50 -12.11 -21.27
N TYR A 16 9.86 -13.19 -20.84
CA TYR A 16 9.62 -13.48 -19.42
C TYR A 16 10.89 -13.42 -18.56
N GLU A 17 12.01 -13.86 -19.10
CA GLU A 17 13.30 -13.86 -18.39
C GLU A 17 13.83 -12.44 -18.13
N SER A 18 13.51 -11.49 -19.01
CA SER A 18 13.91 -10.08 -18.92
C SER A 18 12.99 -9.22 -18.04
N LEU A 19 11.88 -9.80 -17.57
CA LEU A 19 10.97 -9.11 -16.66
C LEU A 19 11.58 -8.99 -15.26
N ASP A 20 11.31 -7.86 -14.62
CA ASP A 20 11.54 -7.69 -13.19
C ASP A 20 10.69 -8.68 -12.37
N GLU A 21 11.14 -8.99 -11.16
CA GLU A 21 10.52 -9.97 -10.27
C GLU A 21 9.03 -9.69 -10.00
N VAL A 22 8.64 -8.41 -9.89
CA VAL A 22 7.22 -8.04 -9.72
C VAL A 22 6.41 -8.42 -10.96
N ARG A 23 6.91 -8.09 -12.16
CA ARG A 23 6.21 -8.38 -13.42
C ARG A 23 6.11 -9.88 -13.69
N LYS A 24 7.15 -10.65 -13.34
CA LYS A 24 7.12 -12.12 -13.37
C LYS A 24 6.03 -12.68 -12.46
N ARG A 25 5.98 -12.22 -11.19
CA ARG A 25 4.92 -12.63 -10.25
C ARG A 25 3.52 -12.31 -10.76
N VAL A 26 3.30 -11.12 -11.33
CA VAL A 26 1.99 -10.76 -11.89
C VAL A 26 1.62 -11.65 -13.08
N ALA A 27 2.56 -11.92 -14.00
CA ALA A 27 2.32 -12.81 -15.13
C ALA A 27 1.94 -14.24 -14.68
N ASP A 28 2.62 -14.78 -13.66
CA ASP A 28 2.30 -16.07 -13.06
C ASP A 28 0.92 -16.08 -12.40
N HIS A 29 0.56 -15.01 -11.66
CA HIS A 29 -0.74 -14.90 -11.00
C HIS A 29 -1.91 -14.82 -11.99
N ILE A 30 -1.72 -14.13 -13.13
CA ILE A 30 -2.75 -14.04 -14.18
C ILE A 30 -3.03 -15.42 -14.80
N ILE A 31 -2.00 -16.23 -15.00
CA ILE A 31 -2.14 -17.58 -15.57
C ILE A 31 -2.74 -18.54 -14.55
N GLY A 32 -2.25 -18.48 -13.31
CA GLY A 32 -2.75 -19.32 -12.23
C GLY A 32 -4.16 -18.98 -11.76
N ARG A 33 -4.72 -17.84 -12.19
CA ARG A 33 -5.98 -17.26 -11.67
C ARG A 33 -6.03 -17.23 -10.14
N LYS A 34 -4.88 -17.01 -9.50
CA LYS A 34 -4.77 -16.94 -8.04
C LYS A 34 -5.03 -15.51 -7.57
N HIS A 35 -5.70 -15.37 -6.42
CA HIS A 35 -5.84 -14.07 -5.77
C HIS A 35 -4.48 -13.61 -5.24
N ILE A 36 -4.14 -12.34 -5.50
CA ILE A 36 -2.94 -11.69 -4.96
C ILE A 36 -3.16 -11.21 -3.51
N THR A 37 -4.41 -11.25 -3.02
CA THR A 37 -4.80 -10.74 -1.71
C THR A 37 -3.96 -11.39 -0.60
N ARG A 38 -2.97 -10.63 -0.12
CA ARG A 38 -2.07 -11.00 0.96
C ARG A 38 -2.21 -9.91 2.00
N ASN A 39 -2.40 -10.31 3.26
CA ASN A 39 -2.44 -9.34 4.34
C ASN A 39 -0.99 -9.01 4.75
N THR A 40 -0.39 -8.05 4.06
CA THR A 40 0.99 -7.56 4.30
C THR A 40 1.22 -7.19 5.76
N ALA A 41 0.19 -6.63 6.42
CA ALA A 41 0.26 -6.26 7.83
C ALA A 41 0.46 -7.47 8.76
N THR A 42 -0.13 -8.64 8.43
CA THR A 42 -0.07 -9.83 9.29
C THR A 42 1.28 -10.54 9.22
N GLU A 43 1.99 -10.39 8.10
CA GLU A 43 3.30 -11.03 7.92
C GLU A 43 4.45 -10.18 8.44
N PHE A 44 4.32 -8.86 8.36
CA PHE A 44 5.29 -7.97 8.98
C PHE A 44 5.30 -8.18 10.49
N ASP A 45 4.12 -8.33 11.12
CA ASP A 45 3.99 -8.47 12.56
C ASP A 45 4.55 -9.80 13.09
N LYS A 46 4.46 -10.88 12.30
CA LYS A 46 5.00 -12.21 12.63
C LYS A 46 6.52 -12.25 12.82
N ASN A 47 7.25 -11.30 12.23
CA ASN A 47 8.71 -11.26 12.28
C ASN A 47 9.26 -10.19 13.25
N THR A 48 8.39 -9.55 14.05
CA THR A 48 8.84 -8.48 14.96
C THR A 48 9.55 -9.04 16.20
N THR A 49 10.71 -8.48 16.51
CA THR A 49 11.45 -8.84 17.73
C THR A 49 10.88 -8.11 18.95
N PHE A 50 11.14 -8.65 20.15
CA PHE A 50 10.71 -8.02 21.41
C PHE A 50 11.22 -6.57 21.55
N GLY A 51 12.47 -6.31 21.18
CA GLY A 51 13.06 -4.97 21.23
C GLY A 51 12.37 -3.98 20.28
N GLN A 52 12.00 -4.41 19.08
CA GLN A 52 11.26 -3.57 18.14
C GLN A 52 9.83 -3.27 18.63
N ARG A 53 9.16 -4.24 19.26
CA ARG A 53 7.84 -4.03 19.88
C ARG A 53 7.91 -3.03 21.03
N ALA A 54 8.94 -3.12 21.87
CA ALA A 54 9.17 -2.17 22.96
C ALA A 54 9.48 -0.77 22.43
N ALA A 55 10.35 -0.64 21.42
CA ALA A 55 10.69 0.65 20.82
C ALA A 55 9.46 1.36 20.25
N ASP A 56 8.57 0.65 19.56
CA ASP A 56 7.34 1.24 19.01
C ASP A 56 6.32 1.59 20.08
N ALA A 57 6.20 0.80 21.15
CA ALA A 57 5.37 1.17 22.29
C ALA A 57 5.88 2.46 22.96
N VAL A 58 7.21 2.59 23.13
CA VAL A 58 7.83 3.78 23.70
C VAL A 58 7.67 4.98 22.76
N ALA A 59 7.84 4.81 21.45
CA ALA A 59 7.65 5.87 20.47
C ALA A 59 6.18 6.34 20.40
N ALA A 60 5.23 5.40 20.41
CA ALA A 60 3.80 5.71 20.41
C ALA A 60 3.38 6.44 21.70
N PHE A 61 3.90 6.02 22.86
CA PHE A 61 3.64 6.68 24.13
C PHE A 61 4.30 8.08 24.18
N GLY A 62 5.57 8.18 23.79
CA GLY A 62 6.32 9.43 23.77
C GLY A 62 5.78 10.47 22.77
N GLY A 63 5.13 10.02 21.70
CA GLY A 63 4.44 10.88 20.73
C GLY A 63 3.01 11.29 21.13
N SER A 64 2.52 10.86 22.30
CA SER A 64 1.14 11.17 22.73
C SER A 64 1.01 12.52 23.42
N TRP A 65 -0.11 13.21 23.20
CA TRP A 65 -0.45 14.44 23.93
C TRP A 65 -0.54 14.23 25.45
N THR A 66 -0.98 13.05 25.87
CA THR A 66 -1.04 12.66 27.28
C THR A 66 0.34 12.63 27.95
N PHE A 67 1.37 12.15 27.23
CA PHE A 67 2.74 12.15 27.75
C PHE A 67 3.29 13.56 27.91
N ILE A 68 3.06 14.44 26.92
CA ILE A 68 3.51 15.84 26.97
C ILE A 68 2.92 16.57 28.19
N ILE A 69 1.62 16.41 28.43
CA ILE A 69 0.94 17.05 29.57
C ILE A 69 1.46 16.48 30.90
N LEU A 70 1.56 15.16 31.03
CA LEU A 70 2.08 14.52 32.24
C LEU A 70 3.51 14.98 32.54
N PHE A 71 4.36 15.03 31.52
CA PHE A 71 5.74 15.47 31.62
C PHE A 71 5.84 16.93 32.10
N ALA A 72 5.03 17.82 31.53
CA ALA A 72 4.96 19.21 31.97
C ALA A 72 4.52 19.35 33.44
N VAL A 73 3.52 18.56 33.88
CA VAL A 73 3.07 18.54 35.28
C VAL A 73 4.19 18.08 36.21
N ILE A 74 4.91 17.00 35.86
CA ILE A 74 6.04 16.51 36.66
C ILE A 74 7.12 17.58 36.81
N LEU A 75 7.44 18.31 35.74
CA LEU A 75 8.41 19.41 35.78
C LEU A 75 7.95 20.52 36.74
N ILE A 76 6.69 20.93 36.65
CA ILE A 76 6.13 21.96 37.54
C ILE A 76 6.16 21.50 39.00
N VAL A 77 5.81 20.24 39.27
CA VAL A 77 5.84 19.66 40.62
C VAL A 77 7.27 19.61 41.15
N TRP A 78 8.26 19.21 40.35
CA TRP A 78 9.67 19.16 40.75
C TRP A 78 10.23 20.53 41.12
N ILE A 79 9.95 21.53 40.28
CA ILE A 79 10.36 22.93 40.50
C ILE A 79 9.69 23.48 41.77
N SER A 80 8.38 23.25 41.93
CA SER A 80 7.61 23.71 43.09
C SER A 80 8.10 23.07 44.38
N LEU A 81 8.39 21.77 44.38
CA LEU A 81 8.89 21.04 45.54
C LEU A 81 10.28 21.54 45.95
N ASN A 82 11.22 21.68 45.02
CA ASN A 82 12.56 22.19 45.33
C ASN A 82 12.52 23.65 45.83
N SER A 83 11.68 24.50 45.23
CA SER A 83 11.49 25.88 45.66
C SER A 83 10.88 25.96 47.06
N PHE A 84 9.88 25.12 47.36
CA PHE A 84 9.24 25.08 48.67
C PHE A 84 10.19 24.59 49.77
N ILE A 85 10.99 23.55 49.49
CA ILE A 85 11.98 23.03 50.45
C ILE A 85 13.10 24.05 50.71
N LEU A 86 13.55 24.77 49.67
CA LEU A 86 14.51 25.88 49.81
C LEU A 86 14.00 26.94 50.79
N VAL A 87 12.76 27.40 50.60
CA VAL A 87 12.14 28.45 51.42
C VAL A 87 11.90 27.99 52.86
N LYS A 88 11.50 26.73 53.07
CA LYS A 88 11.09 26.23 54.39
C LYS A 88 12.24 25.66 55.24
N TYR A 89 13.26 25.08 54.62
CA TYR A 89 14.32 24.34 55.33
C TYR A 89 15.74 24.86 55.07
N SER A 90 15.90 25.90 54.23
CA SER A 90 17.21 26.47 53.81
C SER A 90 18.21 25.44 53.28
N LYS A 91 17.71 24.28 52.84
CA LYS A 91 18.42 23.21 52.16
C LYS A 91 17.63 22.88 50.91
N THR A 92 18.31 22.53 49.83
CA THR A 92 17.65 22.12 48.59
C THR A 92 18.30 20.87 48.06
N PHE A 93 17.47 19.98 47.50
CA PHE A 93 17.94 18.75 46.88
C PHE A 93 18.58 19.02 45.51
N ASP A 94 17.98 19.92 44.71
CA ASP A 94 18.50 20.39 43.43
C ASP A 94 18.35 21.93 43.32
N PRO A 95 19.35 22.72 43.77
CA PRO A 95 19.30 24.18 43.71
C PRO A 95 19.24 24.70 42.27
N TYR A 96 18.61 25.85 42.06
CA TYR A 96 18.67 26.56 40.78
C TYR A 96 20.14 26.74 40.36
N PRO A 97 20.58 26.26 39.18
CA PRO A 97 19.83 26.04 37.93
C PRO A 97 19.32 24.59 37.64
N TYR A 98 19.06 23.77 38.66
CA TYR A 98 18.53 22.40 38.56
C TYR A 98 19.41 21.43 37.76
N ILE A 99 20.64 21.20 38.24
CA ILE A 99 21.63 20.38 37.51
C ILE A 99 21.20 18.90 37.40
N LEU A 100 20.55 18.37 38.43
CA LEU A 100 20.11 16.97 38.42
C LEU A 100 18.96 16.79 37.44
N LEU A 101 17.98 17.71 37.47
CA LEU A 101 16.88 17.70 36.50
C LEU A 101 17.42 17.77 35.06
N ASN A 102 18.34 18.70 34.78
CA ASN A 102 18.94 18.84 33.46
C ASN A 102 19.70 17.59 33.01
N LEU A 103 20.40 16.91 33.93
CA LEU A 103 21.06 15.64 33.63
C LEU A 103 20.06 14.56 33.23
N PHE A 104 18.98 14.39 33.99
CA PHE A 104 17.93 13.43 33.68
C PHE A 104 17.24 13.73 32.35
N LEU A 105 16.91 14.99 32.08
CA LEU A 105 16.32 15.41 30.81
C LEU A 105 17.24 15.13 29.63
N SER A 106 18.54 15.40 29.78
CA SER A 106 19.54 15.15 28.73
C SER A 106 19.71 13.65 28.44
N MET A 107 19.77 12.82 29.48
CA MET A 107 19.81 11.36 29.31
C MET A 107 18.55 10.81 28.66
N LEU A 108 17.37 11.32 29.06
CA LEU A 108 16.10 10.92 28.47
C LEU A 108 16.05 11.27 26.98
N ALA A 109 16.42 12.51 26.62
CA ALA A 109 16.46 12.95 25.23
C ALA A 109 17.47 12.15 24.39
N ALA A 110 18.64 11.84 24.95
CA ALA A 110 19.67 11.06 24.26
C ALA A 110 19.21 9.63 23.90
N ILE A 111 18.42 9.00 24.77
CA ILE A 111 17.85 7.66 24.51
C ILE A 111 16.61 7.74 23.60
N GLN A 112 15.87 8.84 23.64
CA GLN A 112 14.68 9.03 22.79
C GLN A 112 15.02 9.06 21.29
N ALA A 113 16.06 9.80 20.89
CA ALA A 113 16.43 9.94 19.47
C ALA A 113 16.62 8.60 18.72
N PRO A 114 17.43 7.63 19.20
CA PRO A 114 17.59 6.34 18.53
C PRO A 114 16.33 5.46 18.58
N ILE A 115 15.51 5.55 19.64
CA ILE A 115 14.23 4.82 19.71
C ILE A 115 13.27 5.35 18.65
N ILE A 116 13.18 6.68 18.52
CA ILE A 116 12.36 7.32 17.47
C ILE A 116 12.88 6.91 16.09
N LEU A 117 14.18 6.98 15.85
CA LEU A 117 14.77 6.59 14.57
C LEU A 117 14.52 5.10 14.25
N MET A 118 14.60 4.21 15.25
CA MET A 118 14.31 2.79 15.08
C MET A 118 12.84 2.55 14.73
N SER A 119 11.92 3.28 15.38
CA SER A 119 10.49 3.21 15.07
C SER A 119 10.18 3.78 13.68
N GLN A 120 10.80 4.89 13.30
CA GLN A 120 10.67 5.49 11.97
C GLN A 120 11.20 4.56 10.87
N ASN A 121 12.39 3.99 11.03
CA ASN A 121 12.97 3.04 10.07
C ASN A 121 12.05 1.82 9.89
N ARG A 122 11.38 1.39 10.96
CA ARG A 122 10.40 0.30 10.93
C ARG A 122 9.11 0.67 10.21
N GLN A 123 8.58 1.86 10.44
CA GLN A 123 7.41 2.36 9.70
C GLN A 123 7.74 2.51 8.21
N ALA A 124 8.89 3.08 7.86
CA ALA A 124 9.33 3.21 6.48
C ALA A 124 9.47 1.86 5.77
N GLU A 125 9.98 0.83 6.44
CA GLU A 125 10.05 -0.53 5.89
C GLU A 125 8.65 -1.10 5.62
N LYS A 126 7.71 -0.91 6.55
CA LYS A 126 6.32 -1.34 6.39
C LYS A 126 5.64 -0.61 5.23
N ASP A 127 5.85 0.70 5.12
CA ASP A 127 5.29 1.52 4.05
C ASP A 127 5.86 1.14 2.69
N ARG A 128 7.16 0.82 2.61
CA ARG A 128 7.79 0.28 1.39
C ARG A 128 7.15 -1.02 0.95
N LEU A 129 6.99 -1.98 1.86
CA LEU A 129 6.37 -3.27 1.55
C LEU A 129 4.90 -3.13 1.09
N ASN A 130 4.15 -2.22 1.71
CA ASN A 130 2.79 -1.91 1.28
C ASN A 130 2.78 -1.28 -0.12
N ALA A 131 3.68 -0.33 -0.40
CA ALA A 131 3.77 0.31 -1.71
C ALA A 131 4.16 -0.69 -2.81
N GLU A 132 5.08 -1.63 -2.54
CA GLU A 132 5.42 -2.71 -3.47
C GLU A 132 4.22 -3.64 -3.74
N HIS A 133 3.44 -3.97 -2.70
CA HIS A 133 2.23 -4.79 -2.85
C HIS A 133 1.15 -4.07 -3.66
N ASP A 134 0.91 -2.78 -3.36
CA ASP A 134 -0.07 -1.96 -4.08
C ASP A 134 0.32 -1.81 -5.55
N TYR A 135 1.63 -1.67 -5.84
CA TYR A 135 2.14 -1.68 -7.21
C TYR A 135 1.84 -3.02 -7.92
N GLU A 136 2.07 -4.16 -7.26
CA GLU A 136 1.78 -5.49 -7.81
C GLU A 136 0.27 -5.67 -8.12
N VAL A 137 -0.60 -5.24 -7.20
CA VAL A 137 -2.06 -5.31 -7.36
C VAL A 137 -2.54 -4.41 -8.50
N ASN A 138 -2.05 -3.17 -8.56
CA ASN A 138 -2.42 -2.22 -9.62
C ASN A 138 -1.97 -2.72 -11.00
N LEU A 139 -0.75 -3.23 -11.10
CA LEU A 139 -0.25 -3.79 -12.36
C LEU A 139 -1.10 -4.97 -12.82
N LYS A 140 -1.48 -5.88 -11.91
CA LYS A 140 -2.39 -6.97 -12.25
C LYS A 140 -3.75 -6.46 -12.72
N ALA A 141 -4.33 -5.48 -12.03
CA ALA A 141 -5.61 -4.90 -12.40
C ALA A 141 -5.57 -4.27 -13.80
N GLU A 142 -4.51 -3.53 -14.12
CA GLU A 142 -4.27 -2.95 -15.44
C GLU A 142 -4.26 -4.03 -16.54
N LEU A 143 -3.50 -5.11 -16.35
CA LEU A 143 -3.46 -6.22 -17.30
C LEU A 143 -4.81 -6.93 -17.44
N GLU A 144 -5.53 -7.17 -16.34
CA GLU A 144 -6.86 -7.77 -16.38
C GLU A 144 -7.87 -6.90 -17.14
N ILE A 145 -7.81 -5.57 -16.98
CA ILE A 145 -8.62 -4.61 -17.74
C ILE A 145 -8.28 -4.69 -19.24
N MET A 146 -7.00 -4.71 -19.61
CA MET A 146 -6.61 -4.86 -21.03
C MET A 146 -7.11 -6.19 -21.63
N MET A 147 -7.01 -7.29 -20.88
CA MET A 147 -7.55 -8.59 -21.29
C MET A 147 -9.08 -8.58 -21.46
N LEU A 148 -9.79 -7.85 -20.61
CA LEU A 148 -11.24 -7.68 -20.73
C LEU A 148 -11.59 -6.85 -21.98
N HIS A 149 -10.83 -5.78 -22.24
CA HIS A 149 -11.02 -4.94 -23.42
C HIS A 149 -10.86 -5.74 -24.72
N GLU A 150 -9.80 -6.56 -24.81
CA GLU A 150 -9.58 -7.42 -25.97
C GLU A 150 -10.74 -8.42 -26.18
N LYS A 151 -11.22 -9.05 -25.11
CA LYS A 151 -12.38 -9.96 -25.21
C LYS A 151 -13.63 -9.22 -25.66
N MET A 152 -13.84 -7.99 -25.19
CA MET A 152 -14.97 -7.16 -25.62
C MET A 152 -14.87 -6.82 -27.10
N ASP A 153 -13.69 -6.48 -27.60
CA ASP A 153 -13.49 -6.16 -29.02
C ASP A 153 -13.73 -7.40 -29.91
N LEU A 154 -13.23 -8.56 -29.50
CA LEU A 154 -13.50 -9.83 -30.21
C LEU A 154 -14.99 -10.18 -30.25
N LEU A 155 -15.70 -9.97 -29.14
CA LEU A 155 -17.15 -10.18 -29.08
C LEU A 155 -17.88 -9.19 -29.99
N ARG A 156 -17.46 -7.91 -29.99
CA ARG A 156 -18.04 -6.86 -30.84
C ARG A 156 -17.85 -7.19 -32.32
N GLU A 157 -16.65 -7.62 -32.72
CA GLU A 157 -16.35 -8.00 -34.10
C GLU A 157 -17.23 -9.17 -34.55
N LYS A 158 -17.34 -10.21 -33.71
CA LYS A 158 -18.20 -11.36 -34.01
C LYS A 158 -19.67 -10.95 -34.18
N GLN A 159 -20.18 -10.14 -33.26
CA GLN A 159 -21.55 -9.61 -33.35
C GLN A 159 -21.75 -8.75 -34.61
N TRP A 160 -20.76 -7.96 -34.98
CA TRP A 160 -20.80 -7.15 -36.20
C TRP A 160 -20.90 -8.01 -37.46
N LEU A 161 -20.10 -9.08 -37.54
CA LEU A 161 -20.14 -10.02 -38.66
C LEU A 161 -21.48 -10.75 -38.75
N GLU A 162 -22.04 -11.18 -37.61
CA GLU A 162 -23.37 -11.80 -37.55
C GLU A 162 -24.47 -10.84 -38.04
N LEU A 163 -24.44 -9.57 -37.62
CA LEU A 163 -25.38 -8.54 -38.09
C LEU A 163 -25.27 -8.26 -39.59
N MET A 164 -24.05 -8.21 -40.14
CA MET A 164 -23.84 -8.01 -41.58
C MET A 164 -24.35 -9.20 -42.41
N ALA A 165 -24.22 -10.42 -41.90
CA ALA A 165 -24.78 -11.61 -42.55
C ALA A 165 -26.31 -11.53 -42.64
N VAL A 166 -26.98 -11.16 -41.53
CA VAL A 166 -28.44 -10.96 -41.50
C VAL A 166 -28.88 -9.86 -42.45
N GLN A 167 -28.17 -8.71 -42.49
CA GLN A 167 -28.47 -7.62 -43.43
C GLN A 167 -28.35 -8.06 -44.90
N THR A 168 -27.32 -8.85 -45.23
CA THR A 168 -27.10 -9.35 -46.59
C THR A 168 -28.24 -10.27 -47.02
N GLU A 169 -28.71 -11.13 -46.12
CA GLU A 169 -29.88 -11.99 -46.36
C GLU A 169 -31.16 -11.17 -46.58
N GLN A 170 -31.39 -10.13 -45.76
CA GLN A 170 -32.53 -9.23 -45.93
C GLN A 170 -32.49 -8.50 -47.28
N ILE A 171 -31.34 -7.98 -47.71
CA ILE A 171 -31.17 -7.31 -49.01
C ILE A 171 -31.45 -8.28 -50.16
N LYS A 172 -31.02 -9.54 -50.03
CA LYS A 172 -31.27 -10.58 -51.04
C LYS A 172 -32.76 -10.90 -51.17
N LEU A 173 -33.47 -11.03 -50.04
CA LEU A 173 -34.93 -11.23 -50.02
C LEU A 173 -35.66 -10.04 -50.67
N LEU A 174 -35.30 -8.81 -50.29
CA LEU A 174 -35.90 -7.59 -50.87
C LEU A 174 -35.66 -7.49 -52.38
N SER A 175 -34.44 -7.77 -52.84
CA SER A 175 -34.11 -7.79 -54.27
C SER A 175 -34.95 -8.82 -55.02
N GLY A 176 -35.11 -10.03 -54.46
CA GLY A 176 -35.95 -11.08 -55.05
C GLY A 176 -37.43 -10.70 -55.13
N LEU A 177 -37.97 -10.02 -54.11
CA LEU A 177 -39.35 -9.50 -54.14
C LEU A 177 -39.54 -8.42 -55.21
N ILE A 178 -38.55 -7.54 -55.40
CA ILE A 178 -38.59 -6.52 -56.46
C ILE A 178 -38.58 -7.17 -57.84
N GLU A 179 -37.75 -8.19 -58.07
CA GLU A 179 -37.73 -8.94 -59.34
C GLU A 179 -39.07 -9.65 -59.61
N GLN A 180 -39.65 -10.31 -58.60
CA GLN A 180 -40.95 -10.96 -58.75
C GLN A 180 -42.05 -9.96 -59.09
N LYS A 181 -42.08 -8.80 -58.42
CA LYS A 181 -43.05 -7.75 -58.71
C LYS A 181 -42.89 -7.23 -60.14
N LYS A 182 -41.65 -7.01 -60.60
CA LYS A 182 -41.37 -6.56 -61.96
C LYS A 182 -41.74 -7.59 -63.04
N ALA A 183 -41.73 -8.88 -62.71
CA ALA A 183 -42.16 -9.94 -63.61
C ALA A 183 -43.68 -10.15 -63.65
N ALA A 184 -44.41 -9.59 -62.67
CA ALA A 184 -45.86 -9.68 -62.56
C ALA A 184 -46.61 -8.46 -63.15
N ASP A 185 -45.90 -7.35 -63.39
CA ASP A 185 -46.37 -6.15 -64.09
C ASP A 185 -46.02 -6.22 -65.60
#